data_AF-A0A946NFI6-F1
#
_entry.id   AF-A0A946NFI6-F1
#
_cell.length_a   1.000
_cell.length_b   1.000
_cell.length_c   1.000
_cell.angle_alpha   90.00
_cell.angle_beta   90.00
_cell.angle_gamma   90.00
#
_symmetry.space_group_name_H-M   'P 1'
#
loop_
_entity.id
_entity.type
_entity.pdbx_description
1 polymer ?
#
loop_
_entity_poly.entity_id
_entity_poly.type
_entity_poly.pdbx_seq_one_letter_code
_entity_poly.pdbx_strand_id
1 'polypeptide(L)' 'MVFSTKKRFIAGVTCPKCAVMDKLQAFSEDGVDFRECVSCGFKDEMR' A
#
# COMPACT_ATOMS: atom_id res chain seq x y z
N MET A 1 -15.32 -13.90 7.13
CA MET A 1 -13.95 -14.27 6.73
C MET A 1 -13.10 -13.02 6.91
N VAL A 2 -12.40 -12.88 8.04
CA VAL A 2 -11.71 -11.64 8.39
C VAL A 2 -10.35 -11.66 7.69
N PHE A 3 -10.23 -10.95 6.57
CA PHE A 3 -8.95 -10.73 5.92
C PHE A 3 -8.07 -9.96 6.90
N SER A 4 -6.98 -10.60 7.35
CA SER A 4 -6.10 -10.00 8.36
C SER A 4 -5.52 -8.67 7.90
N THR A 5 -5.32 -7.76 8.86
CA THR A 5 -4.64 -6.45 8.80
C THR A 5 -3.15 -6.53 8.45
N LYS A 6 -2.76 -7.44 7.56
CA LYS A 6 -1.36 -7.63 7.17
C LYS A 6 -1.01 -6.68 6.04
N LYS A 7 -0.05 -5.80 6.31
CA LYS A 7 0.61 -5.00 5.29
C LYS A 7 1.38 -5.90 4.32
N ARG A 8 0.96 -5.89 3.06
CA ARG A 8 1.53 -6.62 1.93
C ARG A 8 2.30 -5.64 1.05
N PHE A 9 3.50 -6.02 0.68
CA PHE A 9 4.31 -5.24 -0.24
C PHE A 9 3.86 -5.47 -1.69
N ILE A 10 3.78 -4.38 -2.46
CA ILE A 10 3.45 -4.41 -3.89
C ILE A 10 4.77 -4.36 -4.67
N ALA A 11 5.21 -5.53 -5.12
CA ALA A 11 6.36 -5.63 -6.02
C ALA A 11 6.00 -5.16 -7.44
N GLY A 12 6.91 -4.44 -8.09
CA GLY A 12 6.75 -3.98 -9.47
C GLY A 12 5.92 -2.71 -9.65
N VAL A 13 5.54 -2.03 -8.56
CA VAL A 13 4.91 -0.70 -8.64
C VAL A 13 5.91 0.39 -8.34
N THR A 14 6.02 1.32 -9.28
CA THR A 14 6.74 2.58 -9.12
C THR A 14 5.83 3.61 -8.47
N CYS A 15 6.27 4.20 -7.37
CA CYS A 15 5.52 5.26 -6.73
C CYS A 15 5.45 6.50 -7.64
N PRO A 16 4.27 7.03 -7.98
CA PRO A 16 4.18 8.23 -8.83
C PRO A 16 4.69 9.51 -8.14
N LYS A 17 4.78 9.53 -6.80
CA LYS A 17 5.27 10.69 -6.05
C LYS A 17 6.79 10.82 -6.05
N CYS A 18 7.49 9.72 -5.82
CA CYS A 18 8.95 9.72 -5.66
C CYS A 18 9.69 8.93 -6.74
N ALA A 19 8.97 8.35 -7.71
CA ALA A 19 9.51 7.51 -8.79
C ALA A 19 10.33 6.29 -8.30
N VAL A 20 10.14 5.86 -7.05
CA VAL A 20 10.86 4.71 -6.48
C VAL A 20 10.05 3.43 -6.71
N MET A 21 10.70 2.42 -7.27
CA MET A 21 10.17 1.07 -7.48
C MET A 21 10.20 0.27 -6.17
N ASP A 22 9.25 -0.64 -5.99
CA ASP A 22 9.25 -1.57 -4.84
C ASP A 22 9.27 -0.82 -3.50
N LYS A 23 8.32 0.11 -3.37
CA LYS A 23 8.14 0.91 -2.15
C LYS A 23 6.67 1.11 -1.80
N LEU A 24 5.71 0.45 -2.46
CA LEU A 24 4.31 0.51 -2.06
C LEU A 24 3.95 -0.71 -1.22
N GLN A 25 3.18 -0.49 -0.16
CA GLN A 25 2.64 -1.50 0.72
C GLN A 25 1.12 -1.32 0.80
N ALA A 26 0.37 -2.32 0.34
CA ALA A 26 -1.07 -2.38 0.49
C ALA A 26 -1.46 -3.16 1.75
N PHE A 27 -2.47 -2.70 2.47
CA PHE A 27 -2.97 -3.35 3.67
C PHE A 27 -4.46 -3.14 3.79
N SER A 28 -5.19 -4.16 4.23
CA SER A 28 -6.64 -4.07 4.38
C SER A 28 -6.97 -3.89 5.86
N GLU A 29 -7.69 -2.84 6.22
CA GLU A 29 -8.09 -2.55 7.61
C GLU A 29 -9.62 -2.46 7.65
N ASP A 30 -10.27 -3.28 8.49
CA ASP A 30 -11.73 -3.33 8.65
C ASP A 30 -12.53 -3.45 7.33
N GLY A 31 -11.96 -4.12 6.33
CA GLY A 31 -12.58 -4.31 5.01
C GLY A 31 -12.34 -3.18 4.00
N VAL A 32 -11.47 -2.23 4.34
CA VAL A 32 -11.03 -1.15 3.47
C VAL A 32 -9.59 -1.39 3.04
N ASP A 33 -9.31 -1.31 1.74
CA ASP A 33 -7.96 -1.49 1.21
C ASP A 33 -7.19 -0.17 1.20
N PHE A 34 -6.07 -0.13 1.90
CA PHE A 34 -5.15 0.99 1.93
C PHE A 34 -3.89 0.65 1.15
N ARG A 35 -3.28 1.63 0.51
CA ARG A 35 -1.94 1.55 -0.07
C ARG A 35 -1.10 2.70 0.45
N GLU A 36 0.09 2.41 0.95
CA GLU A 36 1.03 3.40 1.46
C GLU A 36 2.40 3.23 0.78
N CYS A 37 3.08 4.32 0.45
CA CYS A 37 4.45 4.27 -0.02
C CYS A 37 5.41 4.42 1.17
N VAL A 38 6.27 3.43 1.42
CA VAL A 38 7.29 3.48 2.49
C VAL A 38 8.40 4.50 2.24
N SER A 39 8.56 4.97 1.00
CA SER A 39 9.65 5.90 0.66
C SER A 39 9.27 7.37 0.83
N CYS A 40 8.02 7.72 0.55
CA CYS A 40 7.54 9.11 0.63
C CYS A 40 6.35 9.28 1.59
N GLY A 41 5.87 8.21 2.22
CA GLY A 41 4.71 8.22 3.10
C GLY A 41 3.38 8.44 2.39
N PHE A 42 3.32 8.25 1.06
CA PHE A 42 2.08 8.48 0.31
C PHE A 42 1.05 7.38 0.62
N LYS A 43 0.03 7.71 1.42
CA LYS A 43 -1.08 6.82 1.75
C LYS A 43 -2.32 7.18 0.94
N ASP A 44 -2.98 6.17 0.39
CA ASP A 44 -4.14 6.28 -0.47
C ASP A 44 -5.11 5.13 -0.12
N GLU A 45 -6.39 5.46 -0.02
CA GLU A 45 -7.46 4.54 0.37
C GLU A 45 -8.22 4.12 -0.89
N MET A 46 -8.17 2.83 -1.22
CA MET A 46 -9.01 2.22 -2.25
C MET A 46 -10.20 1.55 -1.56
N ARG A 47 -11.38 2.13 -1.69
CA ARG A 47 -12.65 1.57 -1.23
C ARG A 47 -13.28 0.66 -2.29
#